data_AF-A0A7X9FU36-F1
#
_entry.id   AF-A0A7X9FU36-F1
#
_cell.length_a   1.000
_cell.length_b   1.000
_cell.length_c   1.000
_cell.angle_alpha   90.00
_cell.angle_beta   90.00
_cell.angle_gamma   90.00
#
_symmetry.space_group_name_H-M   'P 1'
#
loop_
_entity.id
_entity.type
_entity.pdbx_description
1 polymer ?
#
loop_
_entity_poly.entity_id
_entity_poly.type
_entity_poly.pdbx_seq_one_letter_code
_entity_poly.pdbx_strand_id
1 'polypeptide(L)'
;MRLTQPLLNFVKDCQKQDLRRREKGFTVLELLVSSVLLLMLSALAASTILFIKRAYTEDSARKQINQSLRGTLDIIGADLRVGGENLPSAFPAFELIDGGTGPDELVIRRNLLDEVLKVCEKIQANTTEPHIYFAIDYVTPGCIFSDNTHNYEAWRAYRLSHEGSTRAYIVNMTTGLGEFFTYTSEDITGHKYRIWSDKDKWLHTYDVNASAVYLLEEWRYRIRNG
;
A
#
# COMPACT_ATOMS: atom_id res chain seq x y z
N MET A 1 -20.66 -6.09 38.47
CA MET A 1 -20.94 -4.67 38.16
C MET A 1 -22.45 -4.49 38.10
N ARG A 2 -23.08 -4.01 39.18
CA ARG A 2 -24.54 -3.93 39.39
C ARG A 2 -24.92 -2.44 39.46
N LEU A 3 -25.56 -1.87 38.45
CA LEU A 3 -25.94 -0.44 38.41
C LEU A 3 -27.24 -0.16 37.61
N THR A 4 -28.24 -1.05 37.65
CA THR A 4 -29.52 -0.83 36.94
C THR A 4 -30.78 -0.85 37.82
N GLN A 5 -30.64 -0.98 39.14
CA GLN A 5 -31.78 -1.18 40.05
C GLN A 5 -32.51 0.07 40.61
N PRO A 6 -31.97 1.32 40.62
CA PRO A 6 -32.69 2.42 41.27
C PRO A 6 -33.74 3.12 40.38
N LEU A 7 -33.69 2.99 39.05
CA LEU A 7 -34.62 3.68 38.15
C LEU A 7 -36.03 3.05 38.11
N LEU A 8 -36.15 1.76 38.43
CA LEU A 8 -37.43 1.05 38.33
C LEU A 8 -38.38 1.31 39.51
N ASN A 9 -37.85 1.76 40.66
CA ASN A 9 -38.67 2.06 41.83
C ASN A 9 -39.27 3.48 41.78
N PHE A 10 -38.63 4.43 41.11
CA PHE A 10 -39.17 5.79 40.97
C PHE A 10 -40.45 5.83 40.10
N VAL A 11 -40.55 4.94 39.11
CA VAL A 11 -41.75 4.83 38.26
C VAL A 11 -42.94 4.24 39.02
N LYS A 12 -42.71 3.34 39.99
CA LYS A 12 -43.80 2.65 40.72
C LYS A 12 -44.50 3.54 41.73
N ASP A 13 -43.79 4.45 42.39
CA ASP A 13 -44.40 5.33 43.40
C ASP A 13 -45.22 6.48 42.78
N CYS A 14 -44.96 6.84 41.52
CA CYS A 14 -45.75 7.85 40.83
C CYS A 14 -47.11 7.33 40.34
N GLN A 15 -47.32 6.01 40.28
CA GLN A 15 -48.55 5.40 39.77
C GLN A 15 -49.68 5.26 40.81
N LYS A 16 -49.45 5.53 42.09
CA LYS A 16 -50.39 5.18 43.17
C LYS A 16 -51.30 6.32 43.66
N GLN A 17 -51.29 7.49 43.02
CA GLN A 17 -52.04 8.67 43.50
C GLN A 17 -53.28 9.09 42.68
N ASP A 18 -53.74 8.35 41.67
CA ASP A 18 -54.79 8.87 40.78
C ASP A 18 -56.07 8.00 40.70
N LEU A 19 -56.81 7.87 41.82
CA LEU A 19 -58.16 7.27 41.81
C LEU A 19 -59.17 8.06 42.66
N ARG A 20 -59.19 9.39 42.51
CA ARG A 20 -60.37 10.19 42.85
C ARG A 20 -60.39 11.52 42.11
N ARG A 21 -60.48 11.46 40.78
CA ARG A 21 -60.65 12.65 39.95
C ARG A 21 -62.11 12.78 39.52
N ARG A 22 -62.72 13.88 39.97
CA ARG A 22 -64.02 14.39 39.55
C ARG A 22 -63.91 14.69 38.05
N GLU A 23 -64.63 13.97 37.21
CA GLU A 23 -64.65 14.16 35.75
C GLU A 23 -65.23 15.54 35.41
N LYS A 24 -64.36 16.54 35.35
CA LYS A 24 -64.63 17.77 34.62
C LYS A 24 -64.10 17.52 33.20
N GLY A 25 -65.01 17.39 32.24
CA GLY A 25 -64.63 17.30 30.83
C GLY A 25 -63.75 18.50 30.46
N PHE A 26 -62.67 18.23 29.72
CA PHE A 26 -61.80 19.27 29.18
C PHE A 26 -62.61 20.23 28.32
N THR A 27 -62.39 21.51 28.50
CA THR A 27 -62.98 22.51 27.61
C THR A 27 -62.27 22.50 26.26
N VAL A 28 -62.99 22.76 25.18
CA VAL A 28 -62.42 22.82 23.81
C VAL A 28 -61.23 23.78 23.72
N LEU A 29 -61.27 24.87 24.51
CA LEU A 29 -60.19 25.86 24.60
C LEU A 29 -58.88 25.26 25.14
N GLU A 30 -58.97 24.41 26.16
CA GLU A 30 -57.81 23.79 26.81
C GLU A 30 -57.13 22.77 25.90
N LEU A 31 -57.92 22.01 25.12
CA LEU A 31 -57.41 21.13 24.07
C LEU A 31 -56.67 21.93 22.98
N LEU A 32 -57.22 23.06 22.55
CA LEU A 32 -56.59 23.92 21.55
C LEU A 32 -55.24 24.46 22.04
N VAL A 33 -55.18 25.02 23.25
CA VAL A 33 -53.92 25.54 23.83
C VAL A 33 -52.87 24.43 23.99
N SER A 34 -53.28 23.26 24.50
CA SER A 34 -52.35 22.12 24.68
C SER A 34 -51.76 21.64 23.35
N SER A 35 -52.56 21.57 22.29
CA SER A 35 -52.09 21.17 20.96
C SER A 35 -51.06 22.16 20.37
N VAL A 36 -51.26 23.46 20.56
CA VAL A 36 -50.32 24.50 20.08
C VAL A 36 -48.99 24.40 20.81
N LEU A 37 -49.01 24.22 22.13
CA LEU A 37 -47.79 24.02 22.91
C LEU A 37 -47.04 22.74 22.50
N LEU A 38 -47.77 21.64 22.28
CA LEU A 38 -47.17 20.38 21.84
C LEU A 38 -46.51 20.51 20.46
N LEU A 39 -47.16 21.21 19.53
CA LEU A 39 -46.59 21.46 18.20
C LEU A 39 -45.31 22.31 18.30
N MET A 40 -45.30 23.34 19.15
CA MET A 40 -44.12 24.18 19.36
C MET A 40 -42.94 23.38 19.93
N LEU A 41 -43.20 22.55 20.96
CA LEU A 41 -42.19 21.67 21.54
C LEU A 41 -41.69 20.63 20.51
N SER A 42 -42.59 20.09 19.69
CA SER A 42 -42.23 19.14 18.63
C SER A 42 -41.38 19.78 17.54
N ALA A 43 -41.69 21.02 17.14
CA ALA A 43 -40.90 21.77 16.16
C ALA A 43 -39.48 22.05 16.67
N LEU A 44 -39.33 22.43 17.95
CA LEU A 44 -38.03 22.61 18.59
C LEU A 44 -37.24 21.29 18.65
N ALA A 45 -37.88 20.19 19.04
CA ALA A 45 -37.24 18.87 19.09
C ALA A 45 -36.82 18.37 17.70
N ALA A 46 -37.66 18.57 16.67
CA ALA A 46 -37.31 18.20 15.30
C ALA A 46 -36.12 19.01 14.78
N SER A 47 -36.09 20.32 15.07
CA SER A 47 -34.98 21.21 14.69
C SER A 47 -33.66 20.76 15.31
N THR A 48 -33.64 20.44 16.60
CA THR A 48 -32.42 19.97 17.29
C THR A 48 -31.95 18.61 16.77
N ILE A 49 -32.87 17.67 16.49
CA ILE A 49 -32.52 16.37 15.90
C ILE A 49 -31.87 16.54 14.53
N LEU A 50 -32.43 17.40 13.67
CA LEU A 50 -31.84 17.66 12.34
C LEU A 50 -30.46 18.31 12.46
N PHE A 51 -30.27 19.22 13.41
CA PHE A 51 -28.98 19.83 13.71
C PHE A 51 -27.95 18.79 14.16
N ILE A 52 -28.30 17.94 15.13
CA ILE A 52 -27.44 16.85 15.62
C ILE A 52 -27.07 15.89 14.49
N LYS A 53 -28.05 15.53 13.65
CA LYS A 53 -27.79 14.64 12.50
C LYS A 53 -26.75 15.24 11.55
N ARG A 54 -26.87 16.53 11.22
CA ARG A 54 -25.92 17.23 10.34
C ARG A 54 -24.52 17.28 10.95
N ALA A 55 -24.42 17.69 12.22
CA ALA A 55 -23.15 17.72 12.94
C ALA A 55 -22.49 16.32 12.99
N TYR A 56 -23.28 15.30 13.29
CA TYR A 56 -22.79 13.91 13.33
C TYR A 56 -22.30 13.43 11.97
N THR A 57 -23.01 13.73 10.88
CA THR A 57 -22.57 13.32 9.52
C THR A 57 -21.26 13.98 9.12
N GLU A 58 -21.08 15.26 9.46
CA GLU A 58 -19.85 15.99 9.17
C GLU A 58 -18.68 15.46 9.99
N ASP A 59 -18.89 15.24 11.28
CA ASP A 59 -17.88 14.67 12.17
C ASP A 59 -17.50 13.25 11.76
N SER A 60 -18.47 12.43 11.34
CA SER A 60 -18.21 11.07 10.85
C SER A 60 -17.35 11.09 9.60
N ALA A 61 -17.63 11.99 8.65
CA ALA A 61 -16.85 12.14 7.43
C ALA A 61 -15.40 12.56 7.75
N ARG A 62 -15.22 13.57 8.62
CA ARG A 62 -13.90 14.02 9.06
C ARG A 62 -13.10 12.92 9.77
N LYS A 63 -13.74 12.14 10.64
CA LYS A 63 -13.11 11.00 11.32
C LYS A 63 -12.66 9.93 10.35
N GLN A 64 -13.51 9.57 9.39
CA GLN A 64 -13.18 8.58 8.38
C GLN A 64 -11.99 9.00 7.53
N ILE A 65 -11.94 10.26 7.08
CA ILE A 65 -10.81 10.81 6.33
C ILE A 65 -9.52 10.73 7.16
N ASN A 66 -9.55 11.19 8.41
CA ASN A 66 -8.36 11.17 9.27
C ASN A 66 -7.86 9.76 9.57
N GLN A 67 -8.77 8.79 9.77
CA GLN A 67 -8.40 7.39 9.98
C GLN A 67 -7.82 6.76 8.72
N SER A 68 -8.41 7.05 7.55
CA SER A 68 -7.91 6.56 6.27
C SER A 68 -6.53 7.12 5.94
N LEU A 69 -6.34 8.43 6.14
CA LEU A 69 -5.05 9.09 5.93
C LEU A 69 -3.98 8.52 6.87
N ARG A 70 -4.30 8.38 8.16
CA ARG A 70 -3.37 7.79 9.12
C ARG A 70 -3.00 6.36 8.76
N GLY A 71 -3.98 5.52 8.41
CA GLY A 71 -3.70 4.15 7.98
C GLY A 71 -2.82 4.10 6.72
N THR A 72 -3.06 5.00 5.77
CA THR A 72 -2.23 5.11 4.55
C THR A 72 -0.80 5.54 4.88
N LEU A 73 -0.62 6.52 5.76
CA LEU A 73 0.70 6.98 6.21
C LEU A 73 1.44 5.90 7.01
N ASP A 74 0.74 5.11 7.82
CA ASP A 74 1.35 4.00 8.58
C ASP A 74 1.87 2.90 7.62
N ILE A 75 1.13 2.60 6.54
CA ILE A 75 1.58 1.66 5.50
C ILE A 75 2.82 2.21 4.77
N ILE A 76 2.74 3.44 4.26
CA ILE A 76 3.87 4.08 3.57
C ILE A 76 5.10 4.14 4.50
N GLY A 77 4.89 4.47 5.78
CA GLY A 77 5.97 4.53 6.77
C GLY A 77 6.62 3.17 7.05
N ALA A 78 5.85 2.09 7.03
CA ALA A 78 6.38 0.73 7.15
C ALA A 78 7.25 0.37 5.94
N ASP A 79 6.79 0.67 4.73
CA ASP A 79 7.53 0.42 3.49
C ASP A 79 8.79 1.27 3.39
N LEU A 80 8.73 2.54 3.79
CA LEU A 80 9.90 3.43 3.84
C LEU A 80 10.99 2.90 4.80
N ARG A 81 10.60 2.19 5.86
CA ARG A 81 11.54 1.62 6.82
C ARG A 81 12.31 0.42 6.27
N VAL A 82 11.68 -0.35 5.38
CA VAL A 82 12.30 -1.53 4.73
C VAL A 82 12.84 -1.20 3.33
N GLY A 83 12.46 -0.05 2.77
CA GLY A 83 12.98 0.47 1.52
C GLY A 83 14.49 0.65 1.58
N GLY A 84 15.18 0.27 0.52
CA GLY A 84 16.64 0.30 0.49
C GLY A 84 17.33 -0.90 1.17
N GLU A 85 16.58 -1.79 1.82
CA GLU A 85 17.18 -3.03 2.35
C GLU A 85 17.78 -3.85 1.21
N ASN A 86 18.99 -4.36 1.45
CA ASN A 86 19.78 -5.16 0.51
C ASN A 86 20.10 -4.48 -0.82
N LEU A 87 20.01 -3.15 -0.87
CA LEU A 87 20.39 -2.33 -2.01
C LEU A 87 21.69 -1.58 -1.70
N PRO A 88 22.60 -1.41 -2.68
CA PRO A 88 23.79 -0.60 -2.48
C PRO A 88 23.40 0.89 -2.37
N SER A 89 24.23 1.68 -1.69
CA SER A 89 23.95 3.11 -1.46
C SER A 89 23.82 3.95 -2.73
N ALA A 90 24.35 3.47 -3.85
CA ALA A 90 24.25 4.13 -5.16
C ALA A 90 22.93 3.80 -5.90
N PHE A 91 22.15 2.84 -5.41
CA PHE A 91 20.88 2.46 -6.03
C PHE A 91 19.77 3.42 -5.60
N PRO A 92 18.94 3.93 -6.53
CA PRO A 92 17.81 4.80 -6.20
C PRO A 92 16.67 3.99 -5.56
N ALA A 93 16.82 3.70 -4.26
CA ALA A 93 15.84 2.97 -3.47
C ALA A 93 14.53 3.76 -3.27
N PHE A 94 14.64 5.09 -3.26
CA PHE A 94 13.52 6.01 -3.18
C PHE A 94 13.59 6.96 -4.36
N GLU A 95 12.49 7.10 -5.09
CA GLU A 95 12.42 7.97 -6.26
C GLU A 95 11.09 8.72 -6.23
N LEU A 96 11.15 10.04 -6.40
CA LEU A 96 9.98 10.89 -6.56
C LEU A 96 9.89 11.29 -8.03
N ILE A 97 8.85 10.82 -8.70
CA ILE A 97 8.57 11.10 -10.10
C ILE A 97 7.54 12.24 -10.15
N ASP A 98 7.94 13.38 -10.71
CA ASP A 98 7.03 14.50 -10.98
C ASP A 98 6.00 14.06 -12.03
N GLY A 99 4.72 14.15 -11.66
CA GLY A 99 3.61 13.79 -12.54
C GLY A 99 3.39 14.81 -13.68
N GLY A 100 4.02 15.98 -13.59
CA GLY A 100 3.85 17.10 -14.50
C GLY A 100 2.42 17.66 -14.42
N THR A 101 1.55 17.19 -15.31
CA THR A 101 0.11 17.48 -15.27
C THR A 101 -0.70 16.41 -14.53
N GLY A 102 -0.10 15.27 -14.23
CA GLY A 102 -0.65 14.19 -13.41
C GLY A 102 -0.21 14.27 -11.94
N PRO A 103 -0.68 13.32 -11.10
CA PRO A 103 -0.22 13.24 -9.72
C PRO A 103 1.23 12.74 -9.64
N ASP A 104 1.98 13.31 -8.69
CA ASP A 104 3.32 12.82 -8.35
C ASP A 104 3.28 11.38 -7.84
N GLU A 105 4.38 10.67 -8.10
CA GLU A 105 4.53 9.26 -7.73
C GLU A 105 5.77 9.07 -6.85
N LEU A 106 5.56 8.46 -5.68
CA LEU A 106 6.64 7.98 -4.81
C LEU A 106 6.88 6.49 -5.09
N VAL A 107 8.09 6.17 -5.54
CA VAL A 107 8.54 4.80 -5.77
C VAL A 107 9.48 4.39 -4.65
N ILE A 108 9.19 3.25 -4.02
CA ILE A 108 10.00 2.65 -2.97
C ILE A 108 10.41 1.25 -3.42
N ARG A 109 11.69 0.93 -3.30
CA ARG A 109 12.27 -0.34 -3.77
C ARG A 109 13.00 -1.07 -2.65
N ARG A 110 12.91 -2.38 -2.68
CA ARG A 110 13.61 -3.30 -1.78
C ARG A 110 14.15 -4.48 -2.58
N ASN A 111 15.36 -4.93 -2.26
CA ASN A 111 15.91 -6.14 -2.84
C ASN A 111 15.51 -7.35 -2.00
N LEU A 112 14.95 -8.37 -2.66
CA LEU A 112 14.39 -9.56 -2.04
C LEU A 112 15.47 -10.61 -1.72
N LEU A 113 16.67 -10.44 -2.28
CA LEU A 113 17.77 -11.37 -2.15
C LEU A 113 19.11 -10.61 -2.07
N ASP A 114 19.98 -10.96 -1.13
CA ASP A 114 21.27 -10.28 -0.92
C ASP A 114 22.22 -10.48 -2.12
N GLU A 115 22.08 -11.62 -2.80
CA GLU A 115 22.86 -11.98 -3.97
C GLU A 115 22.43 -11.19 -5.21
N VAL A 116 23.34 -10.36 -5.73
CA VAL A 116 23.14 -9.53 -6.92
C VAL A 116 23.92 -10.11 -8.10
N LEU A 117 23.30 -10.21 -9.28
CA LEU A 117 23.97 -10.72 -10.49
C LEU A 117 24.57 -9.56 -11.27
N LYS A 118 25.90 -9.51 -11.40
CA LYS A 118 26.57 -8.52 -12.24
C LYS A 118 26.44 -8.90 -13.70
N VAL A 119 26.23 -7.92 -14.58
CA VAL A 119 26.14 -8.17 -16.03
C VAL A 119 27.56 -8.32 -16.59
N CYS A 120 27.81 -9.46 -17.25
CA CYS A 120 29.14 -9.86 -17.72
C CYS A 120 29.31 -9.80 -19.23
N GLU A 121 28.22 -9.68 -19.98
CA GLU A 121 28.23 -9.37 -21.41
C GLU A 121 27.32 -8.18 -21.67
N LYS A 122 27.76 -7.27 -22.56
CA LYS A 122 27.01 -6.05 -22.85
C LYS A 122 25.71 -6.38 -23.56
N ILE A 123 24.61 -5.84 -23.04
CA ILE A 123 23.30 -5.91 -23.69
C ILE A 123 23.04 -4.57 -24.36
N GLN A 124 22.83 -4.57 -25.67
CA GLN A 124 22.56 -3.34 -26.42
C GLN A 124 21.06 -3.05 -26.45
N ALA A 125 20.71 -1.76 -26.37
CA ALA A 125 19.33 -1.32 -26.57
C ALA A 125 18.79 -1.78 -27.95
N ASN A 126 17.50 -2.04 -28.01
CA ASN A 126 16.76 -2.55 -29.18
C ASN A 126 17.19 -3.94 -29.68
N THR A 127 17.98 -4.70 -28.93
CA THR A 127 18.28 -6.11 -29.23
C THR A 127 17.26 -7.05 -28.60
N THR A 128 17.07 -8.20 -29.23
CA THR A 128 16.17 -9.28 -28.76
C THR A 128 16.95 -10.35 -28.01
N GLU A 129 18.01 -9.98 -27.29
CA GLU A 129 18.90 -10.93 -26.60
C GLU A 129 18.20 -11.51 -25.36
N PRO A 130 17.72 -12.77 -25.36
CA PRO A 130 16.94 -13.27 -24.23
C PRO A 130 17.80 -13.60 -23.02
N HIS A 131 19.13 -13.70 -23.16
CA HIS A 131 19.99 -14.18 -22.08
C HIS A 131 20.87 -13.08 -21.48
N ILE A 132 21.01 -13.13 -20.16
CA ILE A 132 21.88 -12.22 -19.40
C ILE A 132 22.98 -13.07 -18.76
N TYR A 133 24.21 -12.89 -19.20
CA TYR A 133 25.36 -13.56 -18.58
C TYR A 133 25.77 -12.83 -17.31
N PHE A 134 26.02 -13.60 -16.25
CA PHE A 134 26.55 -13.09 -14.99
C PHE A 134 27.81 -13.81 -14.51
N ALA A 135 28.27 -14.80 -15.29
CA ALA A 135 29.63 -15.31 -15.24
C ALA A 135 30.03 -15.80 -16.63
N ILE A 136 31.30 -15.62 -17.02
CA ILE A 136 31.78 -15.98 -18.37
C ILE A 136 33.04 -16.84 -18.40
N ASP A 137 33.89 -16.77 -17.37
CA ASP A 137 35.19 -17.47 -17.31
C ASP A 137 35.71 -17.57 -15.86
N TYR A 138 37.01 -17.84 -15.67
CA TYR A 138 37.66 -17.94 -14.35
C TYR A 138 38.53 -16.74 -13.95
N VAL A 139 38.61 -15.70 -14.79
CA VAL A 139 39.63 -14.66 -14.65
C VAL A 139 39.08 -13.25 -14.72
N THR A 140 37.92 -13.04 -15.34
CA THR A 140 37.28 -11.73 -15.50
C THR A 140 36.73 -11.28 -14.15
N PRO A 141 37.30 -10.23 -13.52
CA PRO A 141 36.88 -9.81 -12.19
C PRO A 141 35.39 -9.46 -12.15
N GLY A 142 34.68 -9.98 -11.15
CA GLY A 142 33.22 -9.79 -11.02
C GLY A 142 32.37 -10.70 -11.90
N CYS A 143 32.98 -11.45 -12.81
CA CYS A 143 32.35 -12.38 -13.75
C CYS A 143 32.95 -13.80 -13.67
N ILE A 144 33.64 -14.08 -12.57
CA ILE A 144 34.29 -15.36 -12.30
C ILE A 144 33.22 -16.40 -12.00
N PHE A 145 33.30 -17.54 -12.69
CA PHE A 145 32.37 -18.66 -12.56
C PHE A 145 32.29 -19.19 -11.13
N SER A 146 33.42 -19.49 -10.50
CA SER A 146 33.46 -20.03 -9.13
C SER A 146 32.82 -19.10 -8.09
N ASP A 147 32.95 -17.79 -8.29
CA ASP A 147 32.48 -16.78 -7.35
C ASP A 147 30.95 -16.60 -7.43
N ASN A 148 30.36 -17.00 -8.55
CA ASN A 148 28.94 -16.84 -8.83
C ASN A 148 28.11 -18.11 -8.63
N THR A 149 28.73 -19.24 -8.23
CA THR A 149 28.00 -20.49 -7.96
C THR A 149 26.96 -20.32 -6.85
N HIS A 150 27.32 -19.63 -5.75
CA HIS A 150 26.38 -19.31 -4.67
C HIS A 150 25.21 -18.44 -5.15
N ASN A 151 25.50 -17.40 -5.93
CA ASN A 151 24.47 -16.52 -6.50
C ASN A 151 23.51 -17.30 -7.41
N TYR A 152 24.06 -18.20 -8.25
CA TYR A 152 23.27 -19.08 -9.12
C TYR A 152 22.30 -19.95 -8.30
N GLU A 153 22.79 -20.59 -7.24
CA GLU A 153 21.96 -21.45 -6.38
C GLU A 153 20.88 -20.66 -5.64
N ALA A 154 21.22 -19.49 -5.09
CA ALA A 154 20.28 -18.62 -4.39
C ALA A 154 19.15 -18.12 -5.31
N TRP A 155 19.50 -17.61 -6.49
CA TRP A 155 18.51 -17.15 -7.48
C TRP A 155 17.62 -18.27 -8.00
N ARG A 156 18.19 -19.45 -8.25
CA ARG A 156 17.45 -20.64 -8.65
C ARG A 156 16.48 -21.08 -7.57
N ALA A 157 16.93 -21.17 -6.32
CA ALA A 157 16.09 -21.55 -5.18
C ALA A 157 14.92 -20.57 -5.01
N TYR A 158 15.19 -19.26 -5.09
CA TYR A 158 14.17 -18.22 -5.02
C TYR A 158 13.12 -18.36 -6.13
N ARG A 159 13.55 -18.54 -7.39
CA ARG A 159 12.62 -18.70 -8.51
C ARG A 159 11.76 -19.95 -8.34
N LEU A 160 12.35 -21.07 -7.93
CA LEU A 160 11.62 -22.33 -7.73
C LEU A 160 10.63 -22.26 -6.57
N SER A 161 10.86 -21.43 -5.55
CA SER A 161 9.87 -21.19 -4.49
C SER A 161 8.72 -20.28 -4.91
N HIS A 162 8.82 -19.60 -6.06
CA HIS A 162 7.83 -18.68 -6.61
C HIS A 162 7.26 -19.20 -7.93
N GLU A 163 6.82 -20.46 -7.96
CA GLU A 163 6.12 -21.05 -9.12
C GLU A 163 6.98 -21.17 -10.40
N GLY A 164 8.29 -20.99 -10.29
CA GLY A 164 9.24 -21.21 -11.39
C GLY A 164 9.49 -19.99 -12.27
N SER A 165 8.89 -18.83 -12.00
CA SER A 165 9.25 -17.56 -12.62
C SER A 165 9.17 -16.42 -11.61
N THR A 166 10.00 -15.39 -11.77
CA THR A 166 9.95 -14.24 -10.87
C THR A 166 10.29 -12.96 -11.61
N ARG A 167 9.80 -11.83 -11.10
CA ARG A 167 10.13 -10.51 -11.63
C ARG A 167 11.53 -10.12 -11.18
N ALA A 168 12.35 -9.68 -12.12
CA ALA A 168 13.70 -9.19 -11.90
C ALA A 168 13.84 -7.78 -12.50
N TYR A 169 14.84 -7.04 -12.03
CA TYR A 169 15.13 -5.69 -12.48
C TYR A 169 16.60 -5.59 -12.87
N ILE A 170 16.87 -5.16 -14.10
CA ILE A 170 18.22 -4.84 -14.56
C ILE A 170 18.39 -3.33 -14.57
N VAL A 171 19.52 -2.85 -14.08
CA VAL A 171 19.85 -1.42 -14.06
C VAL A 171 21.28 -1.18 -14.50
N ASN A 172 21.51 -0.08 -15.18
CA ASN A 172 22.84 0.49 -15.39
C ASN A 172 23.09 1.54 -14.30
N MET A 173 23.96 1.22 -13.34
CA MET A 173 24.26 2.07 -12.19
C MET A 173 24.95 3.38 -12.57
N THR A 174 25.52 3.47 -13.77
CA THR A 174 26.14 4.70 -14.28
C THR A 174 25.10 5.68 -14.82
N THR A 175 24.09 5.19 -15.52
CA THR A 175 23.04 6.04 -16.12
C THR A 175 21.79 6.16 -15.25
N GLY A 176 21.62 5.26 -14.27
CA GLY A 176 20.41 5.12 -13.47
C GLY A 176 19.22 4.51 -14.21
N LEU A 177 19.39 4.13 -15.49
CA LEU A 177 18.33 3.56 -16.31
C LEU A 177 18.22 2.06 -16.07
N GLY A 178 17.00 1.58 -15.87
CA GLY A 178 16.74 0.17 -15.69
C GLY A 178 15.31 -0.21 -16.04
N GLU A 179 15.08 -1.51 -16.22
CA GLU A 179 13.79 -2.04 -16.59
C GLU A 179 13.50 -3.39 -15.93
N PHE A 180 12.22 -3.67 -15.72
CA PHE A 180 11.76 -4.96 -15.22
C PHE A 180 11.61 -5.96 -16.35
N PHE A 181 11.92 -7.22 -16.06
CA PHE A 181 11.67 -8.38 -16.91
C PHE A 181 11.27 -9.59 -16.07
N THR A 182 10.77 -10.64 -16.70
CA THR A 182 10.49 -11.91 -16.03
C THR A 182 11.67 -12.86 -16.20
N TYR A 183 12.28 -13.25 -15.09
CA TYR A 183 13.28 -14.30 -15.00
C TYR A 183 12.58 -15.66 -14.98
N THR A 184 12.80 -16.46 -16.03
CA THR A 184 12.04 -17.70 -16.27
C THR A 184 12.87 -18.97 -16.06
N SER A 185 14.15 -18.94 -16.39
CA SER A 185 15.06 -20.07 -16.19
C SER A 185 16.52 -19.63 -16.21
N GLU A 186 17.41 -20.53 -15.81
CA GLU A 186 18.84 -20.34 -15.74
C GLU A 186 19.53 -21.60 -16.24
N ASP A 187 20.66 -21.43 -16.90
CA ASP A 187 21.44 -22.56 -17.39
C ASP A 187 22.94 -22.29 -17.31
N ILE A 188 23.68 -23.39 -17.44
CA ILE A 188 25.13 -23.43 -17.35
C ILE A 188 25.62 -23.98 -18.68
N THR A 189 26.43 -23.18 -19.40
CA THR A 189 27.07 -23.62 -20.63
C THR A 189 28.59 -23.46 -20.50
N GLY A 190 29.29 -24.57 -20.25
CA GLY A 190 30.73 -24.55 -19.96
C GLY A 190 31.03 -23.81 -18.66
N HIS A 191 31.73 -22.69 -18.75
CA HIS A 191 32.08 -21.81 -17.63
C HIS A 191 31.25 -20.52 -17.61
N LYS A 192 30.07 -20.56 -18.24
CA LYS A 192 29.14 -19.44 -18.28
C LYS A 192 27.89 -19.73 -17.50
N TYR A 193 27.49 -18.78 -16.66
CA TYR A 193 26.16 -18.73 -16.07
C TYR A 193 25.33 -17.68 -16.79
N ARG A 194 24.08 -18.03 -17.13
CA ARG A 194 23.12 -17.08 -17.68
C ARG A 194 21.72 -17.32 -17.13
N ILE A 195 20.94 -16.24 -17.13
CA ILE A 195 19.50 -16.26 -16.87
C ILE A 195 18.73 -15.87 -18.13
N TRP A 196 17.50 -16.37 -18.23
CA TRP A 196 16.58 -16.13 -19.34
C TRP A 196 15.54 -15.07 -18.97
N SER A 197 15.45 -14.06 -19.82
CA SER A 197 14.47 -12.99 -19.83
C SER A 197 13.35 -13.32 -20.81
N ASP A 198 12.12 -12.95 -20.46
CA ASP A 198 10.96 -12.98 -21.36
C ASP A 198 10.87 -11.74 -22.27
N LYS A 199 11.86 -10.84 -22.21
CA LYS A 199 11.85 -9.60 -22.99
C LYS A 199 11.98 -9.85 -24.48
N ASP A 200 11.05 -9.28 -25.24
CA ASP A 200 11.17 -9.18 -26.69
C ASP A 200 12.34 -8.27 -27.09
N LYS A 201 12.49 -7.11 -26.43
CA LYS A 201 13.54 -6.13 -26.69
C LYS A 201 13.97 -5.39 -25.43
N TRP A 202 15.27 -5.10 -25.33
CA TRP A 202 15.82 -4.23 -24.29
C TRP A 202 15.63 -2.77 -24.64
N LEU A 203 15.11 -1.96 -23.71
CA LEU A 203 14.91 -0.53 -23.92
C LEU A 203 16.21 0.26 -23.77
N HIS A 204 17.11 -0.22 -22.91
CA HIS A 204 18.36 0.45 -22.58
C HIS A 204 19.57 -0.43 -22.86
N THR A 205 20.75 0.20 -22.83
CA THR A 205 22.03 -0.50 -22.94
C THR A 205 22.58 -0.76 -21.54
N TYR A 206 22.98 -2.00 -21.29
CA TYR A 206 23.53 -2.46 -20.02
C TYR A 206 24.99 -2.86 -20.24
N ASP A 207 25.90 -2.03 -19.75
CA ASP A 207 27.34 -2.21 -19.94
C ASP A 207 27.93 -3.16 -18.87
N VAL A 208 28.94 -3.93 -19.27
CA VAL A 208 29.70 -4.79 -18.37
C VAL A 208 30.30 -3.93 -17.23
N ASN A 209 30.23 -4.43 -16.00
CA ASN A 209 30.67 -3.76 -14.76
C ASN A 209 29.87 -2.52 -14.32
N ALA A 210 29.03 -1.95 -15.17
CA ALA A 210 28.12 -0.86 -14.80
C ALA A 210 26.71 -1.36 -14.50
N SER A 211 26.37 -2.56 -14.95
CA SER A 211 25.03 -3.11 -14.83
C SER A 211 24.94 -4.31 -13.90
N ALA A 212 23.79 -4.41 -13.23
CA ALA A 212 23.47 -5.49 -12.33
C ALA A 212 21.98 -5.82 -12.38
N VAL A 213 21.66 -7.05 -12.02
CA VAL A 213 20.31 -7.61 -11.95
C VAL A 213 19.97 -7.90 -10.49
N TYR A 214 18.78 -7.48 -10.09
CA TYR A 214 18.23 -7.59 -8.75
C TYR A 214 16.86 -8.27 -8.80
N LEU A 215 16.50 -8.96 -7.71
CA LEU A 215 15.12 -9.40 -7.47
C LEU A 215 14.43 -8.32 -6.64
N LEU A 216 13.74 -7.40 -7.30
CA LEU A 216 13.16 -6.24 -6.61
C LEU A 216 11.68 -6.38 -6.36
N GLU A 217 11.30 -5.95 -5.16
CA GLU A 217 9.96 -5.50 -4.86
C GLU A 217 9.90 -3.97 -5.01
N GLU A 218 8.83 -3.49 -5.65
CA GLU A 218 8.62 -2.07 -5.92
C GLU A 218 7.20 -1.68 -5.54
N TRP A 219 7.08 -0.71 -4.63
CA TRP A 219 5.83 -0.08 -4.27
C TRP A 219 5.74 1.30 -4.92
N ARG A 220 4.59 1.57 -5.54
CA ARG A 220 4.31 2.83 -6.24
C ARG A 220 3.10 3.50 -5.61
N TYR A 221 3.35 4.65 -5.00
CA TYR A 221 2.34 5.45 -4.33
C TYR A 221 2.01 6.68 -5.14
N ARG A 222 0.74 6.89 -5.43
CA ARG A 222 0.22 8.09 -6.10
C ARG A 222 -1.03 8.58 -5.43
N ILE A 223 -1.21 9.90 -5.38
CA ILE A 223 -2.45 10.50 -4.90
C ILE A 223 -3.46 10.49 -6.04
N ARG A 224 -4.64 9.90 -5.83
CA ARG A 224 -5.71 9.87 -6.82
C ARG A 224 -6.87 10.72 -6.33
N ASN A 225 -7.14 11.83 -7.04
CA ASN A 225 -8.20 12.80 -6.74
C ASN A 225 -8.10 13.40 -5.33
N GLY A 226 -7.23 14.41 -5.18
CA GLY A 226 -7.25 15.32 -4.02
C GLY A 226 -8.44 16.26 -4.04
#